data_AF-A0A3D8I831-F1
#
_entry.id   AF-A0A3D8I831-F1
#
_cell.length_a   1.000
_cell.length_b   1.000
_cell.length_c   1.000
_cell.angle_alpha   90.00
_cell.angle_beta   90.00
_cell.angle_gamma   90.00
#
_symmetry.space_group_name_H-M   'P 1'
#
loop_
_entity.id
_entity.type
_entity.pdbx_description
1 polymer ?
#
loop_
_entity_poly.entity_id
_entity_poly.type
_entity_poly.pdbx_seq_one_letter_code
_entity_poly.pdbx_strand_id
1 'polypeptide(L)'
;MKKILSFMLILTFASSFAFAKEDIYPITREMGSGTRGAFVEIFDILKDVRGKKIDSISPKAEVTNSTGVMMASVAGSKNAIGYVSLGALNGTIKALSVDGIAPSVANINNKQYKVFRPFNVVIRESNPLIKDFLEYAINAKSIIQKAGYIAIDSKDFSSTKPSGKLTIAGSSSVTPLMEKLVESYRDVNPNAKIEIQQSDSSTGLNSLLEGIADIAMLSRSVKQSELDKNLSVKVLAIDGLAIIVNKDNPINNLSSQEIKQIFTGVIDSWEQIKGK
;
A
#
# COMPACT_ATOMS: atom_id res chain seq x y z
N MET A 1 -51.33 66.79 -19.96
CA MET A 1 -50.89 65.40 -20.14
C MET A 1 -49.37 65.33 -19.98
N LYS A 2 -48.86 64.96 -18.80
CA LYS A 2 -47.43 64.78 -18.54
C LYS A 2 -47.09 63.29 -18.68
N LYS A 3 -46.22 62.92 -19.63
CA LYS A 3 -45.69 61.56 -19.77
C LYS A 3 -44.54 61.37 -18.76
N ILE A 4 -44.73 60.48 -17.80
CA ILE A 4 -43.67 60.01 -16.90
C ILE A 4 -42.96 58.86 -17.59
N LEU A 5 -41.67 59.04 -17.87
CA LEU A 5 -40.77 58.05 -18.44
C LEU A 5 -40.25 57.19 -17.29
N SER A 6 -40.70 55.94 -17.20
CA SER A 6 -40.24 55.00 -16.18
C SER A 6 -38.92 54.36 -16.63
N PHE A 7 -37.83 54.69 -15.95
CA PHE A 7 -36.51 54.09 -16.16
C PHE A 7 -36.46 52.76 -15.40
N MET A 8 -36.52 51.64 -16.13
CA MET A 8 -36.43 50.30 -15.54
C MET A 8 -34.95 49.91 -15.47
N LEU A 9 -34.39 49.98 -14.26
CA LEU A 9 -33.02 49.54 -13.96
C LEU A 9 -32.98 48.01 -14.00
N ILE A 10 -32.41 47.44 -15.07
CA ILE A 10 -32.14 46.00 -15.15
C ILE A 10 -30.90 45.72 -14.29
N LEU A 11 -31.11 45.17 -13.10
CA LEU A 11 -30.04 44.66 -12.25
C LEU A 11 -29.63 43.28 -12.77
N THR A 12 -28.54 43.19 -13.53
CA THR A 12 -27.94 41.91 -13.91
C THR A 12 -27.25 41.29 -12.70
N PHE A 13 -27.90 40.30 -12.08
CA PHE A 13 -27.26 39.41 -11.12
C PHE A 13 -26.24 38.54 -11.87
N ALA A 14 -24.98 38.93 -11.87
CA ALA A 14 -23.89 38.02 -12.20
C ALA A 14 -23.78 37.03 -11.03
N SER A 15 -24.34 35.83 -11.19
CA SER A 15 -24.14 34.74 -10.25
C SER A 15 -22.70 34.27 -10.35
N SER A 16 -21.82 34.82 -9.51
CA SER A 16 -20.50 34.27 -9.25
C SER A 16 -20.70 32.89 -8.62
N PHE A 17 -20.65 31.82 -9.42
CA PHE A 17 -20.47 30.47 -8.88
C PHE A 17 -19.05 30.41 -8.30
N ALA A 18 -18.90 30.76 -7.02
CA ALA A 18 -17.75 30.34 -6.26
C ALA A 18 -17.84 28.82 -6.14
N PHE A 19 -17.01 28.10 -6.89
CA PHE A 19 -16.82 26.67 -6.63
C PHE A 19 -16.32 26.53 -5.19
N ALA A 20 -16.97 25.67 -4.40
CA ALA A 20 -16.53 25.40 -3.04
C ALA A 20 -15.16 24.71 -3.11
N LYS A 21 -14.16 25.25 -2.39
CA LYS A 21 -12.82 24.69 -2.31
C LYS A 21 -12.90 23.20 -1.97
N GLU A 22 -12.52 22.33 -2.89
CA GLU A 22 -12.47 20.88 -2.66
C GLU A 22 -11.14 20.55 -1.97
N ASP A 23 -11.13 20.63 -0.63
CA ASP A 23 -9.97 20.25 0.18
C ASP A 23 -9.61 18.77 -0.02
N ILE A 24 -8.32 18.46 -0.09
CA ILE A 24 -7.82 17.09 -0.13
C ILE A 24 -7.76 16.54 1.28
N TYR A 25 -8.18 15.29 1.48
CA TYR A 25 -8.03 14.56 2.73
C TYR A 25 -7.03 13.40 2.58
N PRO A 26 -5.72 13.65 2.76
CA PRO A 26 -4.73 12.58 2.69
C PRO A 26 -4.90 11.62 3.86
N ILE A 27 -4.96 10.33 3.56
CA ILE A 27 -4.98 9.24 4.53
C ILE A 27 -3.68 8.46 4.39
N THR A 28 -2.98 8.31 5.49
CA THR A 28 -1.68 7.63 5.58
C THR A 28 -1.74 6.47 6.54
N ARG A 29 -0.72 5.60 6.48
CA ARG A 29 -0.59 4.47 7.39
C ARG A 29 0.11 4.84 8.70
N GLU A 30 -0.06 4.00 9.70
CA GLU A 30 0.56 4.11 11.02
C GLU A 30 2.10 4.05 10.97
N MET A 31 2.75 4.61 11.99
CA MET A 31 4.18 4.40 12.22
C MET A 31 4.44 2.91 12.43
N GLY A 32 5.43 2.35 11.73
CA GLY A 32 5.69 0.90 11.71
C GLY A 32 5.14 0.19 10.47
N SER A 33 4.18 0.80 9.77
CA SER A 33 3.67 0.28 8.50
C SER A 33 4.78 0.16 7.46
N GLY A 34 4.95 -1.03 6.88
CA GLY A 34 5.81 -1.21 5.71
C GLY A 34 5.29 -0.44 4.50
N THR A 35 3.97 -0.26 4.40
CA THR A 35 3.34 0.52 3.32
C THR A 35 3.64 1.98 3.41
N ARG A 36 3.57 2.56 4.62
CA ARG A 36 4.08 3.92 4.82
C ARG A 36 5.55 4.03 4.48
N GLY A 37 6.38 3.11 4.99
CA GLY A 37 7.82 3.13 4.74
C GLY A 37 8.17 3.12 3.25
N ALA A 38 7.58 2.18 2.50
CA ALA A 38 7.78 2.10 1.05
C ALA A 38 7.22 3.33 0.33
N PHE A 39 6.02 3.81 0.67
CA PHE A 39 5.41 4.99 0.08
C PHE A 39 6.31 6.23 0.25
N VAL A 40 6.80 6.46 1.48
CA VAL A 40 7.67 7.57 1.82
C VAL A 40 8.99 7.52 1.07
N GLU A 41 9.59 6.33 0.93
CA GLU A 41 10.83 6.14 0.19
C GLU A 41 10.64 6.35 -1.32
N ILE A 42 9.59 5.77 -1.90
CA ILE A 42 9.31 5.84 -3.34
C ILE A 42 9.05 7.28 -3.80
N PHE A 43 8.29 8.06 -3.03
CA PHE A 43 7.95 9.45 -3.36
C PHE A 43 8.89 10.49 -2.74
N ASP A 44 10.00 10.05 -2.11
CA ASP A 44 10.96 10.94 -1.44
C ASP A 44 10.28 11.92 -0.46
N ILE A 45 9.34 11.42 0.35
CA ILE A 45 8.64 12.16 1.40
C ILE A 45 9.49 12.11 2.69
N LEU A 46 10.75 12.49 2.54
CA LEU A 46 11.75 12.48 3.60
C LEU A 46 12.31 13.90 3.76
N LYS A 47 12.63 14.25 5.00
CA LYS A 47 13.40 15.45 5.35
C LYS A 47 14.71 15.04 6.02
N ASP A 48 15.81 15.70 5.66
CA ASP A 48 17.05 15.55 6.40
C ASP A 48 16.99 16.40 7.67
N VAL A 49 17.15 15.74 8.81
CA VAL A 49 17.33 16.40 10.10
C VAL A 49 18.61 15.86 10.72
N ARG A 50 19.67 16.67 10.66
CA ARG A 50 21.00 16.34 11.24
C ARG A 50 21.59 15.03 10.67
N GLY A 51 21.52 14.86 9.35
CA GLY A 51 22.05 13.69 8.64
C GLY A 51 21.16 12.44 8.76
N LYS A 52 19.96 12.57 9.35
CA LYS A 52 18.98 11.48 9.43
C LYS A 52 17.79 11.81 8.54
N LYS A 53 17.45 10.89 7.63
CA LYS A 53 16.22 10.97 6.84
C LYS A 53 15.03 10.62 7.74
N ILE A 54 14.10 11.55 7.88
CA ILE A 54 12.88 11.41 8.68
C ILE A 54 11.67 11.54 7.77
N ASP A 55 10.67 10.70 8.01
CA ASP A 55 9.33 10.79 7.41
C ASP A 55 8.78 12.23 7.50
N SER A 56 8.36 12.79 6.36
CA SER A 56 7.83 14.15 6.26
C SER A 56 6.35 14.21 5.88
N ILE A 57 5.60 13.10 6.03
CA ILE A 57 4.14 13.14 5.85
C ILE A 57 3.56 14.17 6.82
N SER A 58 2.65 15.00 6.29
CA SER A 58 1.97 16.06 7.02
C SER A 58 1.29 15.51 8.27
N PRO A 59 1.42 16.16 9.43
CA PRO A 59 0.68 15.79 10.64
C PRO A 59 -0.83 15.97 10.50
N LYS A 60 -1.31 16.64 9.44
CA LYS A 60 -2.73 16.76 9.11
C LYS A 60 -3.30 15.55 8.39
N ALA A 61 -2.45 14.65 7.87
CA ALA A 61 -2.92 13.43 7.22
C ALA A 61 -3.57 12.50 8.24
N GLU A 62 -4.75 11.98 7.92
CA GLU A 62 -5.44 10.99 8.77
C GLU A 62 -4.62 9.70 8.83
N VAL A 63 -4.49 9.09 10.01
CA VAL A 63 -3.70 7.87 10.18
C VAL A 63 -4.62 6.67 10.36
N THR A 64 -4.41 5.63 9.56
CA THR A 64 -5.11 4.34 9.67
C THR A 64 -4.13 3.19 9.83
N ASN A 65 -4.56 2.11 10.50
CA ASN A 65 -3.69 1.00 10.92
C ASN A 65 -3.70 -0.23 9.98
N SER A 66 -4.56 -0.26 8.96
CA SER A 66 -4.71 -1.45 8.12
C SER A 66 -5.07 -1.14 6.67
N THR A 67 -4.84 -2.10 5.79
CA THR A 67 -5.27 -2.02 4.38
C THR A 67 -6.80 -1.90 4.27
N GLY A 68 -7.55 -2.69 5.07
CA GLY A 68 -9.02 -2.67 5.02
C GLY A 68 -9.61 -1.33 5.46
N VAL A 69 -9.12 -0.75 6.55
CA VAL A 69 -9.61 0.56 7.03
C VAL A 69 -9.22 1.67 6.04
N MET A 70 -8.00 1.65 5.47
CA MET A 70 -7.61 2.58 4.41
C MET A 70 -8.60 2.58 3.24
N MET A 71 -8.96 1.40 2.73
CA MET A 71 -9.90 1.28 1.63
C MET A 71 -11.29 1.79 2.00
N ALA A 72 -11.78 1.46 3.20
CA ALA A 72 -13.07 1.91 3.68
C ALA A 72 -13.13 3.45 3.83
N SER A 73 -12.10 4.06 4.42
CA SER A 73 -12.04 5.52 4.59
C SER A 73 -11.99 6.25 3.25
N VAL A 74 -11.20 5.77 2.28
CA VAL A 74 -11.14 6.35 0.92
C VAL A 74 -12.48 6.17 0.18
N ALA A 75 -13.11 5.01 0.30
CA ALA A 75 -14.43 4.76 -0.30
C ALA A 75 -15.54 5.65 0.32
N GLY A 76 -15.41 6.03 1.60
CA GLY A 76 -16.38 6.86 2.32
C GLY A 76 -16.22 8.37 2.11
N SER A 77 -15.08 8.84 1.59
CA SER A 77 -14.78 10.27 1.46
C SER A 77 -14.39 10.66 0.04
N LYS A 78 -15.23 11.45 -0.64
CA LYS A 78 -15.03 11.86 -2.05
C LYS A 78 -13.70 12.55 -2.32
N ASN A 79 -13.19 13.27 -1.33
CA ASN A 79 -11.95 14.04 -1.47
C ASN A 79 -10.75 13.34 -0.82
N ALA A 80 -10.91 12.10 -0.35
CA ALA A 80 -9.81 11.35 0.23
C ALA A 80 -8.87 10.77 -0.82
N ILE A 81 -7.59 10.74 -0.46
CA ILE A 81 -6.53 10.07 -1.19
C ILE A 81 -5.74 9.19 -0.23
N GLY A 82 -5.42 7.98 -0.66
CA GLY A 82 -4.64 7.02 0.11
C GLY A 82 -3.77 6.17 -0.80
N TYR A 83 -3.19 5.11 -0.24
CA TYR A 83 -2.39 4.16 -0.99
C TYR A 83 -2.51 2.75 -0.42
N VAL A 84 -2.59 1.76 -1.30
CA VAL A 84 -2.77 0.34 -0.95
C VAL A 84 -2.01 -0.56 -1.91
N SER A 85 -1.82 -1.82 -1.52
CA SER A 85 -1.32 -2.85 -2.42
C SER A 85 -2.21 -3.03 -3.65
N LEU A 86 -1.61 -3.25 -4.80
CA LEU A 86 -2.30 -3.44 -6.08
C LEU A 86 -3.25 -4.64 -6.01
N GLY A 87 -2.81 -5.74 -5.37
CA GLY A 87 -3.64 -6.93 -5.16
C GLY A 87 -4.83 -6.73 -4.21
N ALA A 88 -4.89 -5.59 -3.50
CA ALA A 88 -6.02 -5.25 -2.62
C ALA A 88 -7.10 -4.41 -3.33
N LEU A 89 -6.86 -3.93 -4.55
CA LEU A 89 -7.85 -3.14 -5.27
C LEU A 89 -9.16 -3.92 -5.48
N ASN A 90 -10.27 -3.20 -5.36
CA ASN A 90 -11.61 -3.70 -5.59
C ASN A 90 -12.47 -2.61 -6.26
N GLY A 91 -13.75 -2.88 -6.52
CA GLY A 91 -14.64 -1.93 -7.18
C GLY A 91 -15.12 -0.75 -6.32
N THR A 92 -14.70 -0.62 -5.04
CA THR A 92 -15.20 0.45 -4.15
C THR A 92 -14.36 1.71 -4.18
N ILE A 93 -13.16 1.65 -4.76
CA ILE A 93 -12.19 2.73 -4.86
C ILE A 93 -11.63 2.80 -6.28
N LYS A 94 -11.04 3.94 -6.65
CA LYS A 94 -10.39 4.12 -7.94
C LYS A 94 -8.88 4.27 -7.75
N ALA A 95 -8.10 3.49 -8.49
CA ALA A 95 -6.65 3.67 -8.56
C ALA A 95 -6.29 4.73 -9.60
N LEU A 96 -5.36 5.60 -9.25
CA LEU A 96 -4.84 6.65 -10.13
C LEU A 96 -3.65 6.15 -10.93
N SER A 97 -3.51 6.65 -12.16
CA SER A 97 -2.22 6.62 -12.86
C SER A 97 -1.20 7.49 -12.13
N VAL A 98 0.05 7.05 -12.14
CA VAL A 98 1.19 7.82 -11.62
C VAL A 98 2.11 8.13 -12.79
N ASP A 99 2.40 9.41 -13.00
CA ASP A 99 3.21 9.91 -14.14
C ASP A 99 2.67 9.42 -15.50
N GLY A 100 1.35 9.36 -15.64
CA GLY A 100 0.65 8.90 -16.84
C GLY A 100 0.55 7.38 -16.98
N ILE A 101 1.14 6.60 -16.07
CA ILE A 101 1.17 5.13 -16.14
C ILE A 101 0.18 4.53 -15.15
N ALA A 102 -0.74 3.70 -15.65
CA ALA A 102 -1.70 2.99 -14.81
C ALA A 102 -1.00 1.91 -13.94
N PRO A 103 -1.42 1.71 -12.68
CA PRO A 103 -0.89 0.65 -11.83
C PRO A 103 -1.35 -0.72 -12.35
N SER A 104 -0.41 -1.54 -12.83
CA SER A 104 -0.70 -2.91 -13.25
C SER A 104 0.54 -3.80 -13.18
N VAL A 105 0.33 -5.11 -13.06
CA VAL A 105 1.40 -6.12 -13.14
C VAL A 105 2.18 -6.00 -14.45
N ALA A 106 1.49 -5.77 -15.57
CA ALA A 106 2.12 -5.59 -16.88
C ALA A 106 3.05 -4.38 -16.91
N ASN A 107 2.59 -3.23 -16.40
CA ASN A 107 3.37 -1.99 -16.38
C ASN A 107 4.53 -2.03 -15.38
N ILE A 108 4.43 -2.83 -14.32
CA ILE A 108 5.57 -3.03 -13.42
C ILE A 108 6.62 -3.92 -14.10
N ASN A 109 6.20 -5.04 -14.70
CA ASN A 109 7.11 -5.98 -15.38
C ASN A 109 7.86 -5.34 -16.56
N ASN A 110 7.20 -4.45 -17.32
CA ASN A 110 7.84 -3.71 -18.41
C ASN A 110 8.60 -2.45 -17.94
N LYS A 111 8.68 -2.21 -16.62
CA LYS A 111 9.38 -1.11 -15.96
C LYS A 111 8.80 0.30 -16.20
N GLN A 112 7.55 0.39 -16.68
CA GLN A 112 6.85 1.67 -16.86
C GLN A 112 6.28 2.21 -15.55
N TYR A 113 5.65 1.36 -14.73
CA TYR A 113 5.11 1.74 -13.42
C TYR A 113 6.14 1.46 -12.32
N LYS A 114 6.66 2.52 -11.71
CA LYS A 114 7.80 2.46 -10.77
C LYS A 114 7.41 2.44 -9.30
N VAL A 115 6.12 2.50 -9.00
CA VAL A 115 5.61 2.51 -7.62
C VAL A 115 5.36 1.06 -7.19
N PHE A 116 6.41 0.36 -6.78
CA PHE A 116 6.33 -1.03 -6.32
C PHE A 116 7.32 -1.28 -5.19
N ARG A 117 7.14 -2.39 -4.48
CA ARG A 117 7.95 -2.77 -3.30
C ARG A 117 8.05 -4.28 -3.16
N PRO A 118 9.08 -4.79 -2.48
CA PRO A 118 9.14 -6.21 -2.13
C PRO A 118 8.18 -6.52 -0.98
N PHE A 119 7.52 -7.67 -1.08
CA PHE A 119 7.00 -8.39 0.07
C PHE A 119 8.08 -9.36 0.54
N ASN A 120 8.60 -9.11 1.72
CA ASN A 120 9.63 -9.92 2.35
C ASN A 120 9.04 -10.79 3.44
N VAL A 121 9.58 -11.99 3.55
CA VAL A 121 9.41 -12.88 4.70
C VAL A 121 10.77 -13.02 5.38
N VAL A 122 10.77 -12.92 6.70
CA VAL A 122 11.98 -12.88 7.52
C VAL A 122 11.90 -13.98 8.56
N ILE A 123 13.00 -14.70 8.75
CA ILE A 123 13.15 -15.72 9.80
C ILE A 123 14.44 -15.49 10.58
N ARG A 124 14.47 -15.95 11.83
CA ARG A 124 15.71 -16.00 12.64
C ARG A 124 16.30 -17.42 12.63
N GLU A 125 15.44 -18.40 12.83
CA GLU A 125 15.81 -19.81 12.86
C GLU A 125 14.99 -20.58 11.82
N SER A 126 15.56 -21.67 11.32
CA SER A 126 14.91 -22.51 10.33
C SER A 126 14.70 -23.91 10.89
N ASN A 127 13.56 -24.51 10.57
CA ASN A 127 13.25 -25.91 10.81
C ASN A 127 12.66 -26.51 9.51
N PRO A 128 12.44 -27.84 9.43
CA PRO A 128 11.91 -28.47 8.22
C PRO A 128 10.59 -27.86 7.72
N LEU A 129 9.66 -27.52 8.63
CA LEU A 129 8.38 -26.90 8.26
C LEU A 129 8.53 -25.48 7.72
N ILE A 130 9.34 -24.63 8.37
CA ILE A 130 9.65 -23.27 7.90
C ILE A 130 10.27 -23.32 6.51
N LYS A 131 11.28 -24.20 6.33
CA LYS A 131 11.98 -24.32 5.06
C LYS A 131 11.03 -24.75 3.94
N ASP A 132 10.26 -25.82 4.17
CA ASP A 132 9.31 -26.35 3.20
C ASP A 132 8.22 -25.33 2.84
N PHE A 133 7.64 -24.67 3.85
CA PHE A 133 6.63 -23.63 3.61
C PHE A 133 7.18 -22.44 2.83
N LEU A 134 8.37 -21.94 3.17
CA LEU A 134 8.97 -20.81 2.45
C LEU A 134 9.33 -21.16 1.01
N GLU A 135 9.87 -22.36 0.78
CA GLU A 135 10.16 -22.85 -0.56
C GLU A 135 8.87 -23.06 -1.37
N TYR A 136 7.82 -23.60 -0.77
CA TYR A 136 6.49 -23.67 -1.40
C TYR A 136 5.97 -22.29 -1.77
N ALA A 137 5.94 -21.37 -0.80
CA ALA A 137 5.32 -20.06 -0.93
C ALA A 137 5.96 -19.23 -2.05
N ILE A 138 7.29 -19.26 -2.16
CA ILE A 138 8.05 -18.55 -3.21
C ILE A 138 7.80 -19.16 -4.59
N ASN A 139 7.62 -20.48 -4.67
CA ASN A 139 7.44 -21.18 -5.94
C ASN A 139 5.96 -21.29 -6.38
N ALA A 140 5.01 -20.82 -5.56
CA ALA A 140 3.58 -20.83 -5.83
C ALA A 140 3.14 -19.75 -6.85
N LYS A 141 3.82 -19.68 -8.01
CA LYS A 141 3.68 -18.63 -9.02
C LYS A 141 2.23 -18.37 -9.45
N SER A 142 1.45 -19.42 -9.70
CA SER A 142 0.05 -19.27 -10.12
C SER A 142 -0.81 -18.59 -9.03
N ILE A 143 -0.56 -18.91 -7.77
CA ILE A 143 -1.30 -18.34 -6.63
C ILE A 143 -0.96 -16.86 -6.46
N ILE A 144 0.33 -16.54 -6.49
CA ILE A 144 0.85 -15.16 -6.40
C ILE A 144 0.24 -14.29 -7.52
N GLN A 145 0.28 -14.78 -8.76
CA GLN A 145 -0.22 -14.04 -9.92
C GLN A 145 -1.75 -13.88 -9.89
N LYS A 146 -2.51 -14.93 -9.55
CA LYS A 146 -3.97 -14.85 -9.40
C LYS A 146 -4.39 -13.90 -8.28
N ALA A 147 -3.55 -13.72 -7.27
CA ALA A 147 -3.78 -12.78 -6.19
C ALA A 147 -3.40 -11.33 -6.54
N GLY A 148 -2.91 -11.07 -7.77
CA GLY A 148 -2.61 -9.71 -8.25
C GLY A 148 -1.19 -9.23 -7.96
N TYR A 149 -0.28 -10.14 -7.60
CA TYR A 149 1.11 -9.83 -7.29
C TYR A 149 2.06 -10.39 -8.36
N ILE A 150 3.31 -9.92 -8.33
CA ILE A 150 4.34 -10.37 -9.26
C ILE A 150 5.19 -11.42 -8.56
N ALA A 151 5.16 -12.64 -9.10
CA ALA A 151 6.03 -13.71 -8.65
C ALA A 151 7.48 -13.43 -9.04
N ILE A 152 8.42 -13.76 -8.14
CA ILE A 152 9.84 -13.80 -8.45
C ILE A 152 10.18 -15.08 -9.23
N ASP A 153 11.44 -15.22 -9.66
CA ASP A 153 11.91 -16.43 -10.34
C ASP A 153 11.67 -17.67 -9.48
N SER A 154 10.81 -18.55 -9.97
CA SER A 154 10.43 -19.80 -9.33
C SER A 154 11.25 -20.97 -9.86
N LYS A 155 11.52 -21.94 -9.00
CA LYS A 155 12.11 -23.23 -9.32
C LYS A 155 11.07 -24.34 -9.09
N ASP A 156 11.32 -25.50 -9.69
CA ASP A 156 10.55 -26.69 -9.36
C ASP A 156 10.72 -27.01 -7.87
N PHE A 157 9.60 -27.23 -7.19
CA PHE A 157 9.55 -27.54 -5.77
C PHE A 157 8.57 -28.68 -5.53
N SER A 158 9.00 -29.65 -4.73
CA SER A 158 8.15 -30.70 -4.20
C SER A 158 8.26 -30.68 -2.68
N SER A 159 7.11 -30.64 -2.02
CA SER A 159 7.05 -30.64 -0.56
C SER A 159 7.47 -32.00 0.03
N THR A 160 8.11 -31.94 1.19
CA THR A 160 8.52 -33.07 2.03
C THR A 160 7.46 -33.48 3.05
N LYS A 161 6.30 -32.80 3.07
CA LYS A 161 5.17 -33.08 3.96
C LYS A 161 5.48 -32.98 5.47
N PRO A 162 6.23 -31.96 5.94
CA PRO A 162 6.54 -31.82 7.35
C PRO A 162 5.27 -31.55 8.19
N SER A 163 5.27 -32.07 9.40
CA SER A 163 4.26 -31.75 10.42
C SER A 163 4.75 -30.67 11.37
N GLY A 164 3.84 -30.00 12.06
CA GLY A 164 4.19 -29.08 13.14
C GLY A 164 3.26 -27.88 13.23
N LYS A 165 3.65 -26.90 14.04
CA LYS A 165 2.97 -25.60 14.14
C LYS A 165 3.91 -24.48 13.68
N LEU A 166 3.37 -23.50 12.99
CA LEU A 166 4.05 -22.31 12.50
C LEU A 166 3.19 -21.08 12.78
N THR A 167 3.77 -20.04 13.37
CA THR A 167 3.15 -18.73 13.57
C THR A 167 3.81 -17.72 12.64
N ILE A 168 3.00 -17.08 11.80
CA ILE A 168 3.44 -16.05 10.86
C ILE A 168 2.83 -14.71 11.31
N ALA A 169 3.63 -13.67 11.51
CA ALA A 169 3.14 -12.39 12.00
C ALA A 169 3.58 -11.20 11.13
N GLY A 170 2.79 -10.14 11.07
CA GLY A 170 3.22 -8.86 10.49
C GLY A 170 2.25 -8.26 9.49
N SER A 171 2.80 -7.66 8.44
CA SER A 171 2.11 -6.69 7.58
C SER A 171 0.72 -7.13 7.09
N SER A 172 -0.28 -6.30 7.42
CA SER A 172 -1.63 -6.32 6.85
C SER A 172 -1.70 -6.17 5.33
N SER A 173 -0.63 -5.75 4.66
CA SER A 173 -0.58 -5.73 3.19
C SER A 173 -0.14 -7.07 2.60
N VAL A 174 0.64 -7.87 3.34
CA VAL A 174 1.08 -9.21 2.92
C VAL A 174 0.05 -10.28 3.27
N THR A 175 -0.74 -10.04 4.31
CA THR A 175 -1.72 -10.99 4.88
C THR A 175 -2.64 -11.61 3.83
N PRO A 176 -3.27 -10.87 2.90
CA PRO A 176 -4.17 -11.47 1.90
C PRO A 176 -3.47 -12.48 0.96
N LEU A 177 -2.20 -12.23 0.60
CA LEU A 177 -1.41 -13.19 -0.17
C LEU A 177 -1.03 -14.39 0.69
N MET A 178 -0.59 -14.14 1.92
CA MET A 178 -0.17 -15.19 2.85
C MET A 178 -1.31 -16.17 3.17
N GLU A 179 -2.54 -15.68 3.35
CA GLU A 179 -3.72 -16.51 3.58
C GLU A 179 -3.96 -17.48 2.40
N LYS A 180 -3.91 -16.99 1.16
CA LYS A 180 -4.05 -17.84 -0.04
C LYS A 180 -2.94 -18.88 -0.16
N LEU A 181 -1.71 -18.50 0.20
CA LEU A 181 -0.56 -19.41 0.19
C LEU A 181 -0.69 -20.49 1.27
N VAL A 182 -1.12 -20.11 2.48
CA VAL A 182 -1.35 -21.04 3.59
C VAL A 182 -2.52 -21.99 3.30
N GLU A 183 -3.62 -21.48 2.75
CA GLU A 183 -4.76 -22.29 2.31
C GLU A 183 -4.30 -23.37 1.33
N SER A 184 -3.62 -22.99 0.27
CA SER A 184 -3.15 -23.95 -0.73
C SER A 184 -2.03 -24.87 -0.21
N TYR A 185 -1.18 -24.40 0.71
CA TYR A 185 -0.15 -25.24 1.32
C TYR A 185 -0.77 -26.37 2.15
N ARG A 186 -1.89 -26.12 2.84
CA ARG A 186 -2.59 -27.13 3.65
C ARG A 186 -3.11 -28.29 2.81
N ASP A 187 -3.50 -28.05 1.56
CA ASP A 187 -3.92 -29.12 0.64
C ASP A 187 -2.77 -30.11 0.34
N VAL A 188 -1.54 -29.60 0.31
CA VAL A 188 -0.31 -30.39 0.08
C VAL A 188 0.25 -30.97 1.38
N ASN A 189 0.06 -30.26 2.50
CA ASN A 189 0.65 -30.49 3.81
C ASN A 189 -0.40 -30.51 4.94
N PRO A 190 -1.28 -31.52 4.99
CA PRO A 190 -2.41 -31.53 5.94
C PRO A 190 -1.98 -31.61 7.42
N ASN A 191 -0.74 -32.04 7.69
CA ASN A 191 -0.19 -32.16 9.04
C ASN A 191 0.46 -30.87 9.56
N ALA A 192 0.55 -29.83 8.72
CA ALA A 192 1.07 -28.53 9.10
C ALA A 192 -0.05 -27.63 9.63
N LYS A 193 0.16 -27.02 10.80
CA LYS A 193 -0.74 -26.03 11.39
C LYS A 193 -0.10 -24.66 11.29
N ILE A 194 -0.61 -23.82 10.41
CA ILE A 194 -0.09 -22.45 10.22
C ILE A 194 -1.12 -21.44 10.70
N GLU A 195 -0.72 -20.55 11.59
CA GLU A 195 -1.51 -19.44 12.13
C GLU A 195 -0.93 -18.11 11.65
N ILE A 196 -1.79 -17.18 11.22
CA ILE A 196 -1.39 -15.84 10.76
C ILE A 196 -1.86 -14.81 11.80
N GLN A 197 -0.94 -13.96 12.25
CA GLN A 197 -1.19 -12.85 13.16
C GLN A 197 -0.95 -11.53 12.44
N GLN A 198 -2.04 -10.92 11.96
CA GLN A 198 -1.96 -9.65 11.25
C GLN A 198 -1.63 -8.48 12.19
N SER A 199 -0.65 -7.67 11.80
CA SER A 199 -0.25 -6.41 12.43
C SER A 199 0.41 -5.49 11.37
N ASP A 200 1.41 -4.70 11.77
CA ASP A 200 2.28 -3.95 10.88
C ASP A 200 3.66 -4.64 10.69
N SER A 201 4.46 -4.17 9.73
CA SER A 201 5.76 -4.77 9.41
C SER A 201 6.76 -4.72 10.57
N SER A 202 6.76 -3.63 11.34
CA SER A 202 7.68 -3.47 12.47
C SER A 202 7.26 -4.31 13.67
N THR A 203 5.96 -4.34 13.99
CA THR A 203 5.41 -5.22 15.03
C THR A 203 5.67 -6.69 14.69
N GLY A 204 5.41 -7.14 13.46
CA GLY A 204 5.68 -8.51 13.04
C GLY A 204 7.16 -8.89 13.15
N LEU A 205 8.07 -7.98 12.78
CA LEU A 205 9.50 -8.20 12.96
C LEU A 205 9.89 -8.30 14.44
N ASN A 206 9.33 -7.47 15.31
CA ASN A 206 9.58 -7.56 16.75
C ASN A 206 9.05 -8.87 17.33
N SER A 207 7.86 -9.33 16.92
CA SER A 207 7.33 -10.63 17.32
C SER A 207 8.27 -11.79 16.94
N LEU A 208 8.92 -11.74 15.78
CA LEU A 208 9.95 -12.70 15.41
C LEU A 208 11.18 -12.61 16.32
N LEU A 209 11.67 -11.40 16.60
CA LEU A 209 12.83 -11.18 17.45
C LEU A 209 12.59 -11.62 18.90
N GLU A 210 11.37 -11.50 19.39
CA GLU A 210 10.93 -11.92 20.72
C GLU A 210 10.60 -13.42 20.80
N GLY A 211 10.61 -14.14 19.67
CA GLY A 211 10.28 -15.57 19.60
C GLY A 211 8.79 -15.88 19.70
N ILE A 212 7.92 -14.87 19.51
CA ILE A 212 6.46 -15.01 19.47
C ILE A 212 6.01 -15.56 18.10
N ALA A 213 6.70 -15.17 17.04
CA ALA A 213 6.44 -15.63 15.67
C ALA A 213 7.66 -16.36 15.09
N ASP A 214 7.41 -17.30 14.19
CA ASP A 214 8.44 -18.04 13.47
C ASP A 214 8.86 -17.33 12.16
N ILE A 215 7.92 -16.62 11.55
CA ILE A 215 8.13 -15.86 10.30
C ILE A 215 7.51 -14.46 10.44
N ALA A 216 8.28 -13.42 10.12
CA ALA A 216 7.77 -12.06 10.01
C ALA A 216 7.47 -11.68 8.55
N MET A 217 6.35 -11.02 8.32
CA MET A 217 5.93 -10.49 7.01
C MET A 217 6.15 -8.98 6.94
N LEU A 218 6.95 -8.54 5.97
CA LEU A 218 7.29 -7.14 5.78
C LEU A 218 6.90 -6.70 4.37
N SER A 219 6.04 -5.69 4.28
CA SER A 219 5.67 -5.07 2.99
C SER A 219 6.61 -3.91 2.63
N ARG A 220 7.91 -4.09 2.83
CA ARG A 220 8.99 -3.14 2.53
C ARG A 220 10.32 -3.88 2.50
N SER A 221 11.35 -3.22 2.00
CA SER A 221 12.73 -3.62 2.23
C SER A 221 13.05 -3.67 3.73
N VAL A 222 13.93 -4.60 4.11
CA VAL A 222 14.45 -4.70 5.47
C VAL A 222 15.45 -3.56 5.67
N LYS A 223 15.34 -2.85 6.79
CA LYS A 223 16.25 -1.73 7.09
C LYS A 223 17.63 -2.27 7.41
N GLN A 224 18.69 -1.52 7.10
CA GLN A 224 20.05 -1.95 7.42
C GLN A 224 20.23 -2.28 8.91
N SER A 225 19.67 -1.45 9.81
CA SER A 225 19.69 -1.68 11.26
C SER A 225 18.97 -2.96 11.73
N GLU A 226 18.15 -3.57 10.88
CA GLU A 226 17.45 -4.83 11.16
C GLU A 226 18.27 -6.04 10.68
N LEU A 227 19.11 -5.88 9.65
CA LEU A 227 19.91 -6.97 9.06
C LEU A 227 21.03 -7.47 9.98
N ASP A 228 21.49 -6.65 10.93
CA ASP A 228 22.55 -7.00 11.87
C ASP A 228 22.12 -8.04 12.94
N LYS A 229 20.86 -8.51 12.90
CA LYS A 229 20.24 -9.37 13.92
C LYS A 229 20.22 -10.86 13.56
N ASN A 230 21.16 -11.33 12.73
CA ASN A 230 21.23 -12.72 12.25
C ASN A 230 19.90 -13.19 11.63
N LEU A 231 19.34 -12.37 10.74
CA LEU A 231 18.07 -12.63 10.06
C LEU A 231 18.30 -13.18 8.66
N SER A 232 17.48 -14.16 8.26
CA SER A 232 17.38 -14.58 6.86
C SER A 232 16.16 -13.92 6.24
N VAL A 233 16.38 -13.20 5.14
CA VAL A 233 15.35 -12.47 4.40
C VAL A 233 15.14 -13.16 3.06
N LYS A 234 13.88 -13.43 2.71
CA LYS A 234 13.50 -13.88 1.37
C LYS A 234 12.43 -12.96 0.80
N VAL A 235 12.56 -12.64 -0.49
CA VAL A 235 11.49 -11.97 -1.24
C VAL A 235 10.44 -13.02 -1.55
N LEU A 236 9.19 -12.78 -1.12
CA LEU A 236 8.04 -13.63 -1.41
C LEU A 236 7.42 -13.26 -2.77
N ALA A 237 7.23 -11.96 -3.00
CA ALA A 237 6.62 -11.42 -4.21
C ALA A 237 6.98 -9.93 -4.35
N ILE A 238 6.72 -9.36 -5.53
CA ILE A 238 6.71 -7.91 -5.74
C ILE A 238 5.26 -7.42 -5.75
N ASP A 239 5.00 -6.35 -5.00
CA ASP A 239 3.70 -5.70 -4.85
C ASP A 239 3.74 -4.33 -5.53
N GLY A 240 2.79 -4.08 -6.44
CA GLY A 240 2.53 -2.74 -6.91
C GLY A 240 1.86 -1.92 -5.82
N LEU A 241 2.24 -0.66 -5.65
CA LEU A 241 1.57 0.25 -4.74
C LEU A 241 0.69 1.21 -5.55
N ALA A 242 -0.62 1.10 -5.36
CA ALA A 242 -1.61 1.93 -6.04
C ALA A 242 -1.92 3.15 -5.19
N ILE A 243 -1.91 4.33 -5.81
CA ILE A 243 -2.50 5.53 -5.24
C ILE A 243 -4.00 5.48 -5.50
N ILE A 244 -4.80 5.66 -4.46
CA ILE A 244 -6.23 5.44 -4.53
C ILE A 244 -6.99 6.69 -4.11
N VAL A 245 -8.13 6.90 -4.74
CA VAL A 245 -9.12 7.93 -4.40
C VAL A 245 -10.50 7.30 -4.37
N ASN A 246 -11.47 8.08 -3.91
CA ASN A 246 -12.86 7.71 -4.06
C ASN A 246 -13.22 7.46 -5.54
N LYS A 247 -14.13 6.52 -5.81
CA LYS A 247 -14.60 6.25 -7.18
C LYS A 247 -15.20 7.47 -7.88
N ASP A 248 -15.80 8.38 -7.13
CA ASP A 248 -16.47 9.58 -7.66
C ASP A 248 -15.50 10.76 -7.80
N ASN A 249 -14.25 10.64 -7.32
CA ASN A 249 -13.25 11.69 -7.47
C ASN A 249 -12.90 11.84 -8.97
N PRO A 250 -12.88 13.06 -9.54
CA PRO A 250 -12.66 13.23 -10.98
C PRO A 250 -11.22 12.97 -11.43
N ILE A 251 -10.23 13.05 -10.53
CA ILE A 251 -8.81 12.90 -10.87
C ILE A 251 -8.50 11.47 -11.32
N ASN A 252 -7.77 11.31 -12.43
CA ASN A 252 -7.37 9.99 -12.95
C ASN A 252 -5.85 9.79 -12.98
N ASN A 253 -5.09 10.86 -12.82
CA ASN A 253 -3.63 10.84 -12.89
C ASN A 253 -3.04 11.86 -11.92
N LEU A 254 -1.91 11.52 -11.30
CA LEU A 254 -1.05 12.45 -10.58
C LEU A 254 0.40 12.22 -10.97
N SER A 255 1.17 13.30 -11.02
CA SER A 255 2.63 13.17 -11.04
C SER A 255 3.14 12.71 -9.67
N SER A 256 4.30 12.06 -9.66
CA SER A 256 5.00 11.70 -8.41
C SER A 256 5.26 12.93 -7.52
N GLN A 257 5.49 14.10 -8.13
CA GLN A 257 5.70 15.36 -7.42
C GLN A 257 4.42 15.87 -6.75
N GLU A 258 3.26 15.79 -7.43
CA GLU A 258 1.98 16.17 -6.84
C GLU A 258 1.63 15.25 -5.66
N ILE A 259 1.87 13.94 -5.78
CA ILE A 259 1.67 12.98 -4.68
C ILE A 259 2.53 13.38 -3.47
N LYS A 260 3.82 13.66 -3.68
CA LYS A 260 4.70 14.18 -2.62
C LYS A 260 4.16 15.46 -2.00
N GLN A 261 3.71 16.43 -2.81
CA GLN A 261 3.19 17.71 -2.34
C GLN A 261 1.87 17.59 -1.57
N ILE A 262 0.98 16.69 -1.97
CA ILE A 262 -0.27 16.38 -1.26
C ILE A 262 0.06 15.82 0.13
N PHE A 263 0.90 14.79 0.19
CA PHE A 263 1.19 14.11 1.46
C PHE A 263 2.11 14.91 2.39
N THR A 264 2.84 15.91 1.89
CA THR A 264 3.58 16.89 2.70
C THR A 264 2.75 18.12 3.07
N GLY A 265 1.53 18.24 2.53
CA GLY A 265 0.60 19.34 2.82
C GLY A 265 0.90 20.65 2.08
N VAL A 266 1.72 20.60 1.02
CA VAL A 266 1.98 21.74 0.12
C VAL A 266 0.80 21.96 -0.84
N ILE A 267 0.24 20.88 -1.38
CA ILE A 267 -1.03 20.90 -2.11
C ILE A 267 -2.11 20.43 -1.14
N ASP A 268 -3.14 21.24 -0.93
CA ASP A 268 -4.24 20.96 0.00
C ASP A 268 -5.63 21.01 -0.66
N SER A 269 -5.70 21.30 -1.96
CA SER A 269 -6.94 21.32 -2.73
C SER A 269 -6.80 20.67 -4.09
N TRP A 270 -7.84 19.93 -4.50
CA TRP A 270 -7.92 19.30 -5.82
C TRP A 270 -7.88 20.33 -6.97
N GLU A 271 -8.24 21.60 -6.71
CA GLU A 271 -8.18 22.69 -7.68
C GLU A 271 -6.75 23.09 -8.08
N GLN A 272 -5.76 22.80 -7.22
CA GLN A 272 -4.35 23.13 -7.49
C GLN A 272 -3.71 22.14 -8.48
N ILE A 273 -4.39 21.03 -8.78
CA ILE A 273 -3.91 19.97 -9.66
C ILE A 273 -4.36 20.29 -11.09
N LYS A 274 -3.41 20.33 -12.02
CA LYS A 274 -3.67 20.67 -13.43
C LYS A 274 -4.06 19.42 -14.22
N GLY A 275 -5.04 19.53 -15.12
CA GLY A 275 -5.32 18.51 -16.14
C GLY A 275 -6.09 17.28 -15.63
N LYS A 276 -7.29 17.51 -15.08
CA LYS A 276 -8.25 16.48 -14.64
C LYS A 276 -8.43 15.31 -15.62
#